data_AF-A0A1J3H374-F1
#
_entry.id   AF-A0A1J3H374-F1
#
_cell.length_a   1.000
_cell.length_b   1.000
_cell.length_c   1.000
_cell.angle_alpha   90.00
_cell.angle_beta   90.00
_cell.angle_gamma   90.00
#
_symmetry.space_group_name_H-M   'P 1'
#
loop_
_entity.id
_entity.type
_entity.pdbx_description
1 polymer ?
#
loop_
_entity_poly.entity_id
_entity_poly.type
_entity_poly.pdbx_seq_one_letter_code
_entity_poly.pdbx_strand_id
1 'polypeptide(L)' 'FQFYSSGVIKAGCGANLDHAVLAVGYHKVGALEAFIVKNSWGTDWGEDGYVNIWSNSAQNGGSGVCGILSQPVVPTK' A
#
# COMPACT_ATOMS: atom_id res chain seq x y z
N PHE A 1 9.92 -2.61 3.38
CA PHE A 1 9.49 -1.51 2.51
C PHE A 1 10.65 -0.98 1.68
N GLN A 2 11.74 -0.48 2.28
CA GLN A 2 12.89 0.11 1.55
C GLN A 2 13.44 -0.75 0.40
N PHE A 3 13.56 -2.07 0.61
CA PHE A 3 14.07 -3.02 -0.40
C PHE A 3 12.99 -3.63 -1.30
N TYR A 4 11.79 -3.07 -1.34
CA TYR A 4 10.74 -3.57 -2.22
C TYR A 4 11.15 -3.41 -3.69
N SER A 5 10.98 -4.47 -4.47
CA SER A 5 11.23 -4.50 -5.91
C SER A 5 9.98 -4.83 -6.72
N SER A 6 9.21 -5.84 -6.31
CA SER A 6 7.97 -6.21 -7.00
C SER A 6 7.05 -7.11 -6.16
N GLY A 7 5.84 -7.33 -6.68
CA GLY A 7 4.82 -8.21 -6.11
C GLY A 7 3.91 -7.48 -5.11
N VAL A 8 3.08 -8.25 -4.40
CA VAL A 8 2.15 -7.70 -3.40
C VAL A 8 2.75 -7.82 -2.00
N ILE A 9 2.91 -6.69 -1.30
CA ILE A 9 3.23 -6.67 0.12
C ILE A 9 2.01 -7.19 0.91
N LYS A 10 2.21 -8.30 1.63
CA LYS A 10 1.17 -8.95 2.44
C LYS A 10 1.41 -8.88 3.94
N ALA A 11 2.65 -8.64 4.38
CA ALA A 11 3.09 -8.60 5.77
C ALA A 11 4.49 -7.95 5.87
N GLY A 12 5.10 -7.94 7.05
CA GLY A 12 6.47 -7.44 7.28
C GLY A 12 6.56 -5.95 7.63
N CYS A 13 5.44 -5.36 8.03
CA CYS A 13 5.30 -3.97 8.48
C CYS A 13 4.15 -3.88 9.50
N GLY A 14 4.30 -3.02 10.51
CA GLY A 14 3.23 -2.69 11.47
C GLY A 14 2.33 -1.56 10.95
N ALA A 15 1.57 -0.94 11.86
CA ALA A 15 0.69 0.20 11.54
C ALA A 15 1.15 1.54 12.16
N ASN A 16 2.41 1.63 12.61
CA ASN A 16 2.99 2.91 13.02
C ASN A 16 3.34 3.71 11.77
N LEU A 17 2.46 4.66 11.41
CA LEU A 17 2.58 5.44 10.17
C LEU A 17 3.75 6.43 10.25
N ASP A 18 4.55 6.48 9.19
CA ASP A 18 5.69 7.41 9.02
C ASP A 18 5.77 8.05 7.62
N HIS A 19 4.99 7.57 6.65
CA HIS A 19 5.12 7.94 5.24
C HIS A 19 3.76 8.07 4.55
N ALA A 20 3.55 9.20 3.86
CA ALA A 20 2.34 9.47 3.09
C ALA A 20 2.55 9.13 1.60
N VAL A 21 1.57 8.44 1.02
CA VAL A 21 1.59 7.93 -0.36
C VAL A 21 0.22 8.07 -1.01
N LEU A 22 0.13 7.85 -2.32
CA LEU A 22 -1.12 7.99 -3.07
C LEU A 22 -1.59 6.64 -3.61
N ALA A 23 -2.74 6.16 -3.13
CA ALA A 23 -3.45 5.07 -3.81
C ALA A 23 -4.06 5.60 -5.12
N VAL A 24 -3.73 4.96 -6.24
CA VAL A 24 -4.19 5.36 -7.60
C VAL A 24 -5.10 4.34 -8.26
N GLY A 25 -5.27 3.18 -7.63
CA GLY A 25 -6.12 2.09 -8.12
C GLY A 25 -6.01 0.87 -7.23
N TYR A 26 -6.57 -0.24 -7.68
CA TYR A 26 -6.46 -1.52 -7.00
C TYR A 26 -6.49 -2.68 -8.00
N HIS A 27 -5.80 -3.76 -7.65
CA HIS A 27 -5.95 -5.07 -8.28
C HIS A 27 -6.99 -5.88 -7.52
N LYS A 28 -7.78 -6.68 -8.24
CA LYS A 28 -8.67 -7.68 -7.66
C LYS A 28 -8.59 -8.98 -8.43
N VAL A 29 -8.08 -10.03 -7.77
CA VAL A 29 -7.96 -11.38 -8.32
C VAL A 29 -8.53 -12.36 -7.31
N GLY A 30 -9.76 -12.81 -7.56
CA GLY A 30 -10.50 -13.63 -6.60
C GLY A 30 -10.67 -12.90 -5.26
N ALA A 31 -10.16 -13.49 -4.18
CA ALA A 31 -10.17 -12.91 -2.83
C ALA A 31 -8.97 -12.00 -2.53
N LEU A 32 -7.98 -11.91 -3.43
CA LEU A 32 -6.84 -11.01 -3.27
C LEU A 32 -7.21 -9.64 -3.83
N GLU A 33 -7.25 -8.63 -2.95
CA GLU A 33 -7.46 -7.23 -3.31
C GLU A 33 -6.26 -6.40 -2.83
N ALA A 34 -5.59 -5.66 -3.71
CA ALA A 34 -4.38 -4.91 -3.35
C ALA A 34 -4.44 -3.51 -3.95
N PHE A 35 -4.07 -2.49 -3.17
CA PHE A 35 -3.94 -1.12 -3.66
C PHE A 35 -2.71 -0.99 -4.54
N ILE A 36 -2.86 -0.29 -5.65
CA ILE A 36 -1.77 0.23 -6.46
C ILE A 36 -1.41 1.59 -5.87
N VAL A 37 -0.22 1.70 -5.31
CA VAL A 37 0.23 2.88 -4.57
C VAL A 37 1.39 3.53 -5.31
N LYS A 38 1.24 4.81 -5.66
CA LYS A 38 2.30 5.64 -6.21
C LYS A 38 3.19 6.16 -5.07
N ASN A 39 4.47 5.82 -5.11
CA ASN A 39 5.46 6.31 -4.17
C ASN A 39 6.16 7.58 -4.70
N SER A 40 7.03 8.18 -3.88
CA SER A 40 7.74 9.44 -4.14
C SER A 40 9.27 9.27 -4.21
N TRP A 41 9.77 8.05 -4.45
CA TRP A 41 11.20 7.71 -4.42
C TRP A 41 11.84 7.50 -5.81
N GLY A 42 11.17 7.94 -6.88
CA GLY A 42 11.65 7.76 -8.26
C GLY A 42 11.30 6.40 -8.85
N THR A 43 11.60 6.22 -10.14
CA THR A 43 11.22 5.03 -10.92
C THR A 43 12.13 3.83 -10.68
N ASP A 44 13.35 4.05 -10.19
CA ASP A 44 14.30 2.97 -9.91
C ASP A 44 13.92 2.12 -8.68
N TRP A 45 12.91 2.57 -7.92
CA TRP A 45 12.40 1.88 -6.76
C TRP A 45 11.07 1.17 -7.06
N GLY A 46 10.93 -0.08 -6.60
CA GLY A 46 9.70 -0.85 -6.78
C GLY A 46 9.38 -1.14 -8.23
N GLU A 47 8.08 -1.17 -8.54
CA GLU A 47 7.57 -1.40 -9.90
C GLU A 47 7.39 -0.04 -10.58
N ASP A 48 8.46 0.50 -11.19
CA ASP A 48 8.48 1.82 -11.84
C ASP A 48 8.01 2.97 -10.91
N GLY A 49 8.37 2.90 -9.62
CA GLY A 49 7.97 3.87 -8.59
C GLY A 49 6.65 3.54 -7.88
N TYR A 50 6.04 2.38 -8.19
CA TYR A 50 4.80 1.92 -7.56
C TYR A 50 5.05 0.74 -6.62
N VAL A 51 4.09 0.52 -5.72
CA VAL A 51 4.05 -0.64 -4.83
C VAL A 51 2.63 -1.15 -4.71
N ASN A 52 2.48 -2.48 -4.69
CA ASN A 52 1.19 -3.14 -4.48
C ASN A 52 1.06 -3.58 -3.02
N ILE A 53 0.04 -3.10 -2.30
CA ILE A 53 -0.17 -3.40 -0.88
C ILE A 53 -1.52 -4.09 -0.68
N TRP A 54 -1.52 -5.27 -0.06
CA TRP A 54 -2.74 -6.05 0.19
C TRP A 54 -3.71 -5.30 1.12
N SER A 55 -4.97 -5.14 0.71
CA SER A 55 -6.00 -4.38 1.44
C SER A 55 -6.70 -5.19 2.55
N ASN A 56 -6.03 -6.20 3.11
CA ASN A 56 -6.62 -7.09 4.10
C ASN A 56 -6.80 -6.41 5.46
N SER A 57 -8.06 -6.11 5.82
CA SER A 57 -8.44 -5.50 7.10
C SER A 57 -8.23 -6.39 8.33
N ALA A 58 -8.01 -7.70 8.17
CA ALA A 58 -7.68 -8.57 9.31
C ALA A 58 -6.27 -8.29 9.89
N GLN A 59 -5.43 -7.56 9.15
CA GLN A 59 -4.08 -7.19 9.59
C GLN A 59 -4.08 -5.94 10.47
N ASN A 60 -3.13 -5.88 11.40
CA ASN A 60 -2.89 -4.72 12.27
C ASN A 60 -4.18 -4.18 12.95
N GLY A 61 -5.02 -5.08 13.43
CA GLY A 61 -6.24 -4.73 14.18
C GLY A 61 -7.25 -3.90 13.39
N GLY A 62 -7.39 -4.12 12.08
CA GLY A 62 -8.28 -3.33 11.22
C GLY A 62 -7.55 -2.30 10.35
N SER A 63 -6.30 -1.96 10.70
CA SER A 63 -5.52 -0.93 10.00
C SER A 63 -4.99 -1.37 8.63
N GLY A 64 -5.13 -2.65 8.29
CA GLY A 64 -4.62 -3.19 7.03
C GLY A 64 -3.12 -3.43 7.03
N VAL A 65 -2.59 -3.97 5.94
CA VAL A 65 -1.14 -4.18 5.78
C VAL A 65 -0.43 -2.83 5.77
N CYS A 66 0.64 -2.70 6.55
CA CYS A 66 1.41 -1.46 6.72
C CYS A 66 0.59 -0.24 7.21
N GLY A 67 -0.61 -0.44 7.78
CA GLY A 67 -1.49 0.67 8.18
C GLY A 67 -2.19 1.38 7.03
N ILE A 68 -2.24 0.77 5.83
CA ILE A 68 -2.77 1.41 4.61
C ILE A 68 -4.24 1.83 4.69
N LEU A 69 -5.01 1.31 5.65
CA LEU A 69 -6.44 1.64 5.84
C LEU A 69 -6.67 2.71 6.93
N SER A 70 -5.63 3.20 7.62
CA SER A 70 -5.81 3.98 8.85
C SER A 70 -6.19 5.46 8.65
N GLN A 71 -5.59 6.16 7.69
CA GLN A 71 -5.76 7.62 7.52
C GLN A 71 -5.90 8.06 6.04
N PRO A 72 -6.83 7.48 5.25
CA PRO A 72 -7.06 7.94 3.89
C PRO A 72 -7.71 9.33 3.89
N VAL A 73 -7.22 10.21 3.02
CA VAL A 73 -7.83 11.52 2.76
C VAL A 73 -8.07 11.68 1.26
N VAL A 74 -9.20 12.31 0.90
CA VAL A 74 -9.54 12.63 -0.48
C VAL A 74 -9.97 14.08 -0.57
N PRO A 75 -9.55 14.83 -1.62
CA PRO A 75 -10.01 16.20 -1.80
C PRO A 75 -11.50 16.22 -2.19
N THR A 76 -12.25 17.18 -1.66
CA THR A 76 -13.62 17.49 -2.09
C THR A 76 -13.62 18.62 -3.12
N LYS A 77 -14.63 18.67 -3.99
CA LYS A 77 -14.84 19.76 -4.96
C LYS A 77 -15.95 20.69 -4.49
#